data_AF-A0A932R814-F1
#
_entry.id   AF-A0A932R814-F1
#
_cell.length_a   1.000
_cell.length_b   1.000
_cell.length_c   1.000
_cell.angle_alpha   90.00
_cell.angle_beta   90.00
_cell.angle_gamma   90.00
#
_symmetry.space_group_name_H-M   'P 1'
#
loop_
_entity.id
_entity.type
_entity.pdbx_description
1 polymer ?
#
loop_
_entity_poly.entity_id
_entity_poly.type
_entity_poly.pdbx_seq_one_letter_code
_entity_poly.pdbx_strand_id
1 'polypeptide(L)'
;MKKIFATVTRLSAFLVAVVAVGLFISGGITAAHPALIANQAVPTPGALLDTAPTQVKLTFTVENGLVAEQSFFWVYSQVGLTVLASGSVDLSNADRNTMIANLPALTHGVYVVKWVAISKSDTGFSEGSYSFAVK
;
A
#
# COMPACT_ATOMS: atom_id res chain seq x y z
N MET A 1 0.73 22.53 58.35
CA MET A 1 -0.20 21.63 57.61
C MET A 1 -0.59 22.12 56.20
N LYS A 2 -0.65 23.43 55.91
CA LYS A 2 -1.00 23.96 54.56
C LYS A 2 -0.03 23.61 53.41
N LYS A 3 1.26 23.39 53.68
CA LYS A 3 2.28 23.14 52.64
C LYS A 3 2.20 21.75 51.98
N ILE A 4 1.73 20.74 52.72
CA ILE A 4 1.67 19.35 52.23
C ILE A 4 0.52 19.17 51.23
N PHE A 5 -0.65 19.77 51.49
CA PHE A 5 -1.79 19.76 50.57
C PHE A 5 -1.44 20.41 49.22
N ALA A 6 -0.76 21.56 49.22
CA ALA A 6 -0.36 22.25 47.98
C ALA A 6 0.60 21.43 47.11
N THR A 7 1.50 20.64 47.73
CA THR A 7 2.45 19.78 47.00
C THR A 7 1.76 18.56 46.38
N VAL A 8 0.81 17.94 47.09
CA VAL A 8 0.03 16.80 46.59
C VAL A 8 -0.89 17.23 45.44
N THR A 9 -1.54 18.40 45.52
CA THR A 9 -2.36 18.94 44.43
C THR A 9 -1.54 19.25 43.17
N ARG A 10 -0.29 19.71 43.32
CA ARG A 10 0.63 19.99 42.21
C ARG A 10 1.16 18.72 41.53
N LEU A 11 1.43 17.66 42.30
CA LEU A 11 1.84 16.36 41.76
C LEU A 11 0.70 15.71 40.95
N SER A 12 -0.54 15.79 41.44
CA SER A 12 -1.71 15.24 40.75
C SER A 12 -2.03 15.98 39.45
N ALA A 13 -1.92 17.31 39.44
CA ALA A 13 -2.12 18.10 38.22
C ALA A 13 -1.06 17.81 37.15
N PHE A 14 0.20 17.56 37.57
CA PHE A 14 1.28 17.20 36.67
C PHE A 14 1.08 15.80 36.07
N LEU A 15 0.63 14.83 36.87
CA LEU A 15 0.36 13.47 36.39
C LEU A 15 -0.81 13.44 35.38
N VAL A 16 -1.88 14.21 35.63
CA VAL A 16 -3.01 14.36 34.71
C VAL A 16 -2.56 15.04 33.41
N ALA A 17 -1.69 16.04 33.48
CA ALA A 17 -1.14 16.70 32.29
C ALA A 17 -0.26 15.75 31.45
N VAL A 18 0.57 14.92 32.08
CA VAL A 18 1.41 13.92 31.37
C VAL A 18 0.56 12.85 30.70
N VAL A 19 -0.48 12.34 31.39
CA VAL A 19 -1.42 11.37 30.79
C VAL A 19 -2.20 11.99 29.63
N ALA A 20 -2.67 13.23 29.79
CA ALA A 20 -3.36 13.96 28.72
C ALA A 20 -2.47 14.18 27.49
N VAL A 21 -1.21 14.59 27.67
CA VAL A 21 -0.25 14.75 26.56
C VAL A 21 0.06 13.41 25.90
N GLY A 22 0.20 12.31 26.67
CA GLY A 22 0.43 10.97 26.12
C GLY A 22 -0.71 10.45 25.24
N LEU A 23 -1.96 10.84 25.52
CA LEU A 23 -3.14 10.49 24.72
C LEU A 23 -3.21 11.21 23.36
N PHE A 24 -2.54 12.37 23.20
CA PHE A 24 -2.55 13.11 21.92
C PHE A 24 -1.52 12.59 20.90
N ILE A 25 -0.55 11.76 21.31
CA ILE A 25 0.51 11.26 20.41
C ILE A 25 0.09 9.96 19.69
N SER A 26 -1.11 9.42 19.95
CA SER A 26 -1.61 8.24 19.25
C SER A 26 -2.20 8.54 17.86
N GLY A 27 -1.97 9.74 17.31
CA GLY A 27 -2.29 10.06 15.92
C GLY A 27 -1.46 9.16 15.01
N GLY A 28 -2.05 8.06 14.55
CA GLY A 28 -1.43 7.17 13.59
C GLY A 28 -1.01 7.91 12.33
N ILE A 29 0.06 7.46 11.69
CA ILE A 29 0.48 7.97 10.38
C ILE A 29 -0.62 7.57 9.40
N THR A 30 -1.54 8.49 9.09
CA THR A 30 -2.58 8.26 8.10
C THR A 30 -1.93 8.31 6.72
N ALA A 31 -1.77 7.15 6.08
CA ALA A 31 -1.41 7.08 4.68
C ALA A 31 -2.62 7.53 3.86
N ALA A 32 -2.71 8.84 3.63
CA ALA A 32 -3.79 9.46 2.86
C ALA A 32 -3.80 8.90 1.42
N HIS A 33 -2.64 8.90 0.76
CA HIS A 33 -2.52 8.38 -0.60
C HIS A 33 -2.11 6.90 -0.65
N PRO A 34 -2.70 6.08 -1.54
CA PRO A 34 -2.26 4.71 -1.73
C PRO A 34 -0.77 4.66 -2.10
N ALA A 35 0.04 3.87 -1.40
CA ALA A 35 1.46 3.72 -1.70
C ALA A 35 1.81 2.24 -1.92
N LEU A 36 2.43 1.91 -3.05
CA LEU A 36 2.87 0.54 -3.34
C LEU A 36 3.89 0.08 -2.29
N ILE A 37 3.62 -1.06 -1.65
CA ILE A 37 4.55 -1.74 -0.76
C ILE A 37 5.47 -2.61 -1.62
N ALA A 38 6.55 -2.02 -2.13
CA ALA A 38 7.38 -2.58 -3.19
C ALA A 38 7.90 -4.01 -2.91
N ASN A 39 8.26 -4.31 -1.66
CA ASN A 39 8.76 -5.64 -1.25
C ASN A 39 7.65 -6.70 -1.10
N GLN A 40 6.38 -6.31 -1.17
CA GLN A 40 5.23 -7.23 -1.17
C GLN A 40 4.63 -7.44 -2.57
N ALA A 41 5.10 -6.69 -3.56
CA ALA A 41 4.72 -6.89 -4.94
C ALA A 41 5.27 -8.23 -5.46
N VAL A 42 4.49 -8.91 -6.29
CA VAL A 42 4.88 -10.16 -6.94
C VAL A 42 4.64 -9.96 -8.44
N PRO A 43 5.68 -10.03 -9.28
CA PRO A 43 7.10 -9.96 -8.94
C PRO A 43 7.47 -8.62 -8.28
N THR A 44 8.55 -8.62 -7.49
CA THR A 44 9.08 -7.36 -6.93
C THR A 44 9.67 -6.47 -8.02
N PRO A 45 9.67 -5.14 -7.84
CA PRO A 45 10.33 -4.21 -8.76
C PRO A 45 11.78 -4.60 -9.05
N GLY A 46 12.15 -4.66 -10.33
CA GLY A 46 13.49 -5.01 -10.80
C GLY A 46 13.83 -6.50 -10.74
N ALA A 47 12.89 -7.39 -10.39
CA ALA A 47 13.16 -8.81 -10.30
C ALA A 47 13.61 -9.41 -11.65
N LEU A 48 14.61 -10.29 -11.60
CA LEU A 48 15.03 -11.14 -12.71
C LEU A 48 14.69 -12.60 -12.36
N LEU A 49 13.75 -13.18 -13.09
CA LEU A 49 13.14 -14.47 -12.76
C LEU A 49 13.64 -15.58 -13.69
N ASP A 50 14.03 -16.72 -13.12
CA ASP A 50 14.33 -17.96 -13.85
C ASP A 50 13.05 -18.69 -14.34
N THR A 51 11.90 -18.33 -13.79
CA THR A 51 10.61 -18.96 -14.13
C THR A 51 9.55 -17.88 -14.27
N ALA A 52 8.79 -17.96 -15.35
CA ALA A 52 7.70 -17.04 -15.62
C ALA A 52 6.65 -17.08 -14.48
N PRO A 53 6.28 -15.92 -13.91
CA PRO A 53 5.22 -15.85 -12.91
C PRO A 53 3.85 -16.09 -13.58
N THR A 54 2.93 -16.71 -12.86
CA THR A 54 1.55 -16.93 -13.33
C THR A 54 0.60 -15.80 -12.91
N GLN A 55 1.06 -14.87 -12.08
CA GLN A 55 0.26 -13.78 -11.54
C GLN A 55 1.13 -12.56 -11.23
N VAL A 56 0.57 -11.36 -11.42
CA VAL A 56 1.06 -10.13 -10.79
C VAL A 56 0.15 -9.76 -9.62
N LYS A 57 0.75 -9.40 -8.48
CA LYS A 57 0.07 -8.88 -7.29
C LYS A 57 0.75 -7.60 -6.81
N LEU A 58 -0.06 -6.56 -6.58
CA LEU A 58 0.37 -5.28 -6.03
C LEU A 58 -0.32 -5.05 -4.68
N THR A 59 0.43 -4.77 -3.62
CA THR A 59 -0.13 -4.43 -2.30
C THR A 59 0.13 -2.97 -1.98
N PHE A 60 -0.86 -2.28 -1.44
CA PHE A 60 -0.78 -0.86 -1.12
C PHE A 60 -0.94 -0.59 0.38
N THR A 61 -0.22 0.40 0.88
CA THR A 61 -0.57 1.06 2.14
C THR A 61 -1.71 2.03 1.83
N VAL A 62 -2.90 1.74 2.35
CA VAL A 62 -4.11 2.55 2.14
C VAL A 62 -5.12 2.28 3.26
N GLU A 63 -5.79 3.32 3.74
CA GLU A 63 -6.85 3.19 4.74
C GLU A 63 -8.19 2.85 4.08
N ASN A 64 -8.94 1.90 4.67
CA ASN A 64 -10.26 1.46 4.18
C ASN A 64 -10.28 0.89 2.74
N GLY A 65 -9.11 0.57 2.19
CA GLY A 65 -8.94 -0.10 0.92
C GLY A 65 -9.09 0.78 -0.32
N LEU A 66 -8.94 0.15 -1.48
CA LEU A 66 -9.01 0.81 -2.79
C LEU A 66 -10.44 0.86 -3.34
N VAL A 67 -10.72 1.86 -4.18
CA VAL A 67 -11.93 1.95 -5.01
C VAL A 67 -11.82 0.93 -6.14
N ALA A 68 -12.66 -0.10 -6.13
CA ALA A 68 -12.50 -1.28 -6.99
C ALA A 68 -12.68 -0.97 -8.48
N GLU A 69 -13.60 -0.06 -8.80
CA GLU A 69 -13.96 0.30 -10.17
C GLU A 69 -12.96 1.29 -10.80
N GLN A 70 -12.08 1.88 -10.00
CA GLN A 70 -11.16 2.94 -10.44
C GLN A 70 -9.68 2.61 -10.20
N SER A 71 -9.39 1.52 -9.49
CA SER A 71 -8.02 1.05 -9.24
C SER A 71 -7.74 -0.18 -10.11
N PHE A 72 -6.72 -0.08 -10.95
CA PHE A 72 -6.35 -1.11 -11.91
C PHE A 72 -4.87 -1.04 -12.25
N PHE A 73 -4.37 -2.08 -12.90
CA PHE A 73 -3.06 -2.05 -13.53
C PHE A 73 -3.05 -2.81 -14.85
N TRP A 74 -2.03 -2.55 -15.66
CA TRP A 74 -1.72 -3.33 -16.85
C TRP A 74 -0.34 -3.93 -16.73
N VAL A 75 -0.19 -5.11 -17.32
CA VAL A 75 1.11 -5.72 -17.59
C VAL A 75 1.31 -5.71 -19.09
N TYR A 76 2.40 -5.11 -19.56
CA TYR A 76 2.74 -5.10 -20.97
C TYR A 76 4.16 -5.60 -21.19
N SER A 77 4.35 -6.30 -22.31
CA SER A 77 5.68 -6.65 -22.79
C SER A 77 6.34 -5.40 -23.36
N GLN A 78 7.57 -5.11 -22.94
CA GLN A 78 8.36 -4.03 -23.55
C GLN A 78 8.67 -4.35 -25.02
N VAL A 79 8.80 -5.63 -25.34
CA VAL A 79 8.89 -6.12 -26.72
C VAL A 79 7.48 -6.10 -27.32
N GLY A 80 7.29 -5.33 -28.39
CA GLY A 80 6.01 -5.23 -29.09
C GLY A 80 4.93 -4.38 -28.40
N LEU A 81 5.23 -3.76 -27.26
CA LEU A 81 4.36 -2.80 -26.55
C LEU A 81 2.91 -3.29 -26.39
N THR A 82 2.74 -4.59 -26.14
CA THR A 82 1.43 -5.25 -26.09
C THR A 82 1.00 -5.48 -24.65
N VAL A 83 -0.24 -5.11 -24.33
CA VAL A 83 -0.87 -5.44 -23.04
C VAL A 83 -1.16 -6.94 -23.01
N LEU A 84 -0.62 -7.62 -22.00
CA LEU A 84 -0.76 -9.07 -21.80
C LEU A 84 -1.82 -9.42 -20.76
N ALA A 85 -2.01 -8.53 -19.78
CA ALA A 85 -3.00 -8.71 -18.74
C ALA A 85 -3.42 -7.35 -18.16
N SER A 86 -4.63 -7.31 -17.62
CA SER A 86 -5.10 -6.23 -16.75
C SER A 86 -5.48 -6.80 -15.39
N GLY A 87 -5.18 -6.06 -14.33
CA GLY A 87 -5.55 -6.43 -12.97
C GLY A 87 -6.44 -5.38 -12.33
N SER A 88 -7.15 -5.82 -11.30
CA SER A 88 -8.09 -5.02 -10.52
C SER A 88 -7.97 -5.37 -9.04
N VAL A 89 -8.67 -4.62 -8.19
CA VAL A 89 -8.73 -4.88 -6.74
C VAL A 89 -9.21 -6.31 -6.48
N ASP A 90 -8.48 -7.02 -5.63
CA ASP A 90 -8.85 -8.34 -5.16
C ASP A 90 -10.04 -8.24 -4.19
N LEU A 91 -11.23 -8.59 -4.71
CA LEU A 91 -12.47 -8.61 -3.94
C LEU A 91 -12.61 -9.85 -3.03
N SER A 92 -11.58 -10.68 -2.91
CA SER A 92 -11.49 -11.69 -1.85
C SER A 92 -10.68 -11.22 -0.64
N ASN A 93 -9.74 -10.28 -0.82
CA ASN A 93 -8.98 -9.68 0.27
C ASN A 93 -9.84 -8.71 1.10
N ALA A 94 -10.08 -9.01 2.38
CA ALA A 94 -10.92 -8.20 3.27
C ALA A 94 -10.48 -6.73 3.39
N ASP A 95 -9.18 -6.46 3.35
CA ASP A 95 -8.61 -5.11 3.44
C ASP A 95 -8.76 -4.32 2.13
N ARG A 96 -9.06 -5.00 1.02
CA ARG A 96 -9.20 -4.41 -0.32
C ARG A 96 -7.99 -3.56 -0.74
N ASN A 97 -6.81 -3.90 -0.24
CA ASN A 97 -5.55 -3.18 -0.45
C ASN A 97 -4.62 -3.85 -1.47
N THR A 98 -5.07 -4.94 -2.11
CA THR A 98 -4.32 -5.65 -3.13
C THR A 98 -5.00 -5.59 -4.48
N MET A 99 -4.21 -5.47 -5.55
CA MET A 99 -4.65 -5.71 -6.92
C MET A 99 -3.98 -6.96 -7.49
N ILE A 100 -4.71 -7.75 -8.28
CA ILE A 100 -4.20 -8.98 -8.88
C ILE A 100 -4.55 -9.09 -10.37
N ALA A 101 -3.68 -9.75 -11.13
CA ALA A 101 -3.92 -10.16 -12.52
C ALA A 101 -3.27 -11.52 -12.78
N ASN A 102 -4.02 -12.47 -13.35
CA ASN A 102 -3.42 -13.69 -13.87
C ASN A 102 -2.69 -13.39 -15.18
N LEU A 103 -1.52 -13.99 -15.36
CA LEU A 103 -0.70 -13.82 -16.54
C LEU A 103 -0.87 -15.01 -17.49
N PRO A 104 -0.84 -14.77 -18.82
CA PRO A 104 -0.58 -15.85 -19.75
C PRO A 104 0.85 -16.39 -19.55
N ALA A 105 1.18 -17.49 -20.24
CA ALA A 105 2.56 -17.95 -20.28
C ALA A 105 3.46 -16.85 -20.85
N LEU A 106 4.49 -16.46 -20.10
CA LEU A 106 5.44 -15.43 -20.50
C LEU A 106 6.70 -16.07 -21.10
N THR A 107 7.19 -15.48 -22.19
CA THR A 107 8.49 -15.81 -22.77
C THR A 107 9.61 -15.06 -22.03
N HIS A 108 10.85 -15.23 -22.47
CA HIS A 108 11.94 -14.41 -21.96
C HIS A 108 11.77 -12.97 -22.44
N GLY A 109 12.06 -12.00 -21.57
CA GLY A 109 11.88 -10.59 -21.88
C GLY A 109 11.63 -9.71 -20.66
N VAL A 110 11.47 -8.42 -20.92
CA VAL A 110 11.16 -7.39 -19.92
C VAL A 110 9.68 -7.06 -19.97
N TYR A 111 9.06 -7.06 -18.80
CA TYR A 111 7.65 -6.77 -18.58
C TYR A 111 7.53 -5.55 -17.70
N VAL A 112 6.56 -4.70 -18.02
CA VAL A 112 6.26 -3.49 -17.24
C VAL A 112 4.88 -3.63 -16.63
N VAL A 113 4.81 -3.35 -15.34
CA VAL A 113 3.57 -3.20 -14.60
C VAL A 113 3.33 -1.70 -14.42
N LYS A 114 2.19 -1.20 -14.90
CA LYS A 114 1.77 0.21 -14.70
C LYS A 114 0.41 0.23 -14.03
N TRP A 115 0.27 1.01 -12.95
CA TRP A 115 -0.93 1.02 -12.12
C TRP A 115 -1.50 2.41 -11.89
N VAL A 116 -2.78 2.42 -11.52
CA VAL A 116 -3.52 3.53 -10.91
C VAL A 116 -4.22 2.97 -9.68
N ALA A 117 -4.08 3.63 -8.54
CA ALA A 117 -4.69 3.23 -7.27
C ALA A 117 -5.42 4.43 -6.66
N ILE A 118 -6.67 4.24 -6.25
CA ILE A 118 -7.52 5.28 -5.66
C ILE A 118 -8.01 4.83 -4.30
N SER A 119 -7.79 5.66 -3.28
CA SER A 119 -8.21 5.46 -1.90
C SER A 119 -9.72 5.67 -1.73
N LYS A 120 -10.35 4.82 -0.91
CA LYS A 120 -11.75 5.01 -0.49
C LYS A 120 -11.92 6.10 0.57
N SER A 121 -10.89 6.38 1.37
CA SER A 121 -11.03 7.24 2.56
C SER A 121 -11.00 8.73 2.25
N ASP A 122 -10.15 9.15 1.29
CA ASP A 122 -9.83 10.56 1.06
C ASP A 122 -9.82 10.95 -0.43
N THR A 123 -10.26 10.04 -1.31
CA THR A 123 -10.17 10.14 -2.78
C THR A 123 -8.76 10.40 -3.33
N GLY A 124 -7.73 10.22 -2.49
CA GLY A 124 -6.34 10.30 -2.87
C GLY A 124 -5.99 9.24 -3.90
N PHE A 125 -5.18 9.60 -4.89
CA PHE A 125 -4.75 8.68 -5.93
C PHE A 125 -3.23 8.60 -6.02
N SER A 126 -2.74 7.46 -6.50
CA SER A 126 -1.36 7.31 -6.93
C SER A 126 -1.30 6.51 -8.21
N GLU A 127 -0.30 6.82 -9.03
CA GLU A 127 0.05 6.05 -10.21
C GLU A 127 1.54 5.75 -10.21
N GLY A 128 1.94 4.75 -10.98
CA GLY A 128 3.34 4.45 -11.14
C GLY A 128 3.59 3.28 -12.08
N SER A 129 4.86 2.93 -12.23
CA SER A 129 5.27 1.75 -12.96
C SER A 129 6.53 1.12 -12.36
N TYR A 130 6.71 -0.18 -12.60
CA TYR A 130 7.97 -0.87 -12.40
C TYR A 130 8.11 -1.99 -13.43
N SER A 131 9.33 -2.52 -13.56
CA SER A 131 9.61 -3.63 -14.47
C SER A 131 10.09 -4.88 -13.74
N PHE A 132 9.87 -6.04 -14.35
CA PHE A 132 10.54 -7.30 -14.02
C PHE A 132 10.96 -7.98 -15.33
N ALA A 133 11.87 -8.95 -15.25
CA ALA A 133 12.36 -9.69 -16.40
C ALA A 133 12.27 -11.21 -16.17
N VAL A 134 12.06 -11.95 -17.26
CA VAL A 134 12.15 -13.42 -17.32
C VAL A 134 13.32 -13.76 -18.24
N LYS A 135 14.19 -14.67 -17.84
CA LYS A 135 15.42 -15.04 -18.57
C LYS A 135 15.48 -16.51 -18.97
#